data_AF-A0A355PI68-F1
#
_entry.id   AF-A0A355PI68-F1
#
_cell.length_a   1.000
_cell.length_b   1.000
_cell.length_c   1.000
_cell.angle_alpha   90.00
_cell.angle_beta   90.00
_cell.angle_gamma   90.00
#
_symmetry.space_group_name_H-M   'P 1'
#
loop_
_entity.id
_entity.type
_entity.pdbx_description
1 polymer ?
#
loop_
_entity_poly.entity_id
_entity_poly.type
_entity_poly.pdbx_seq_one_letter_code
_entity_poly.pdbx_strand_id
1 'polypeptide(L)' 'VVLEVVEPEQLMEAALAHAKRIAAQPPKATRLTKRLMKMAPDMELKPFLDVCAVFQGMCHNEPEHLEAVERLLARMKR' A
#
# COMPACT_ATOMS: atom_id res chain seq x y z
N VAL A 1 -8.19 -18.45 0.40
CA VAL A 1 -8.13 -17.84 1.76
C VAL A 1 -8.87 -16.52 1.71
N VAL A 2 -9.61 -16.18 2.77
CA VAL A 2 -10.35 -14.90 2.91
C VAL A 2 -9.64 -14.00 3.92
N LEU A 3 -9.87 -12.68 3.85
CA LEU A 3 -9.27 -11.69 4.76
C LEU A 3 -9.97 -11.64 6.12
N GLU A 4 -11.29 -11.81 6.14
CA GLU A 4 -12.15 -11.68 7.31
C GLU A 4 -13.44 -12.46 7.08
N VAL A 5 -14.04 -12.99 8.14
CA VAL A 5 -15.34 -13.68 8.13
C VAL A 5 -16.26 -12.95 9.10
N VAL A 6 -17.46 -12.60 8.65
CA VAL A 6 -18.46 -11.84 9.41
C VAL A 6 -19.84 -12.46 9.20
N GLU A 7 -20.80 -12.11 10.06
CA GLU A 7 -22.20 -12.50 9.89
C GLU A 7 -22.77 -11.93 8.57
N PRO A 8 -23.73 -12.61 7.92
CA PRO A 8 -24.25 -12.20 6.61
C PRO A 8 -24.73 -10.75 6.55
N GLU A 9 -25.36 -10.25 7.62
CA GLU A 9 -25.92 -8.91 7.73
C GLU A 9 -24.83 -7.83 7.78
N GLN A 10 -23.61 -8.19 8.20
CA GLN A 10 -22.47 -7.29 8.33
C GLN A 10 -21.57 -7.29 7.09
N LEU A 11 -21.81 -8.20 6.14
CA LEU A 11 -20.93 -8.42 4.98
C LEU A 11 -20.64 -7.13 4.22
N MET A 12 -21.69 -6.37 3.89
CA MET A 12 -21.54 -5.14 3.09
C MET A 12 -20.84 -4.03 3.87
N GLU A 13 -21.08 -3.93 5.16
CA GLU A 13 -20.40 -2.96 6.02
C GLU A 13 -18.89 -3.27 6.09
N ALA A 14 -18.53 -4.52 6.39
CA ALA A 14 -17.15 -4.96 6.47
C ALA A 14 -16.42 -4.82 5.11
N ALA A 15 -17.05 -5.24 4.02
CA ALA A 15 -16.49 -5.12 2.67
C ALA A 15 -16.23 -3.65 2.29
N LEU A 16 -17.17 -2.75 2.57
CA LEU A 16 -17.01 -1.32 2.32
C LEU A 16 -15.99 -0.67 3.24
N ALA A 17 -15.84 -1.14 4.48
CA ALA A 17 -14.77 -0.69 5.37
C ALA A 17 -13.38 -0.99 4.78
N HIS A 18 -13.18 -2.20 4.25
CA HIS A 18 -11.94 -2.55 3.53
C HIS A 18 -11.77 -1.72 2.26
N ALA A 19 -12.82 -1.54 1.47
CA ALA A 19 -12.76 -0.73 0.25
C ALA A 19 -12.36 0.71 0.54
N LYS A 20 -12.95 1.34 1.57
CA LYS A 20 -12.60 2.69 2.02
C LYS A 20 -11.15 2.78 2.49
N ARG A 21 -10.67 1.79 3.26
CA ARG A 21 -9.28 1.73 3.72
C ARG A 21 -8.29 1.64 2.56
N ILE A 22 -8.61 0.86 1.53
CA ILE A 22 -7.80 0.74 0.31
C ILE A 22 -7.86 2.04 -0.49
N ALA A 23 -9.05 2.64 -0.66
CA ALA A 23 -9.23 3.88 -1.40
C ALA A 23 -8.55 5.10 -0.76
N ALA A 24 -8.36 5.08 0.57
CA ALA A 24 -7.62 6.11 1.29
C ALA A 24 -6.10 6.05 1.07
N GLN A 25 -5.58 4.99 0.43
CA GLN A 25 -4.15 4.88 0.16
C GLN A 25 -3.73 5.67 -1.10
N PRO A 26 -2.52 6.25 -1.08
CA PRO A 26 -1.73 6.59 -2.27
C PRO A 26 -1.98 5.75 -3.53
N PRO A 27 -2.66 6.27 -4.58
CA PRO A 27 -3.02 5.47 -5.75
C PRO A 27 -1.81 4.90 -6.50
N LYS A 28 -0.74 5.70 -6.64
CA LYS A 28 0.50 5.26 -7.31
C LYS A 28 1.22 4.21 -6.48
N ALA A 29 1.43 4.46 -5.19
CA ALA A 29 2.12 3.51 -4.31
C ALA A 29 1.34 2.18 -4.19
N THR A 30 0.01 2.23 -4.11
CA THR A 30 -0.84 1.03 -4.07
C THR A 30 -0.70 0.19 -5.34
N ARG A 31 -0.70 0.82 -6.51
CA ARG A 31 -0.50 0.12 -7.79
C ARG A 31 0.88 -0.52 -7.91
N LEU A 32 1.94 0.23 -7.56
CA LEU A 32 3.31 -0.27 -7.63
C LEU A 32 3.55 -1.40 -6.65
N THR A 33 3.04 -1.29 -5.42
CA THR A 33 3.10 -2.36 -4.41
C THR A 33 2.38 -3.61 -4.90
N LYS A 34 1.18 -3.49 -5.47
CA LYS A 34 0.46 -4.63 -6.05
C LYS A 34 1.25 -5.30 -7.17
N ARG A 35 1.98 -4.52 -7.98
CA ARG A 35 2.84 -5.05 -9.03
C ARG A 35 4.03 -5.81 -8.46
N LEU A 36 4.69 -5.29 -7.42
CA LEU A 36 5.76 -6.02 -6.70
C LEU A 36 5.25 -7.36 -6.17
N MET A 37 4.10 -7.38 -5.50
CA MET A 37 3.53 -8.62 -4.95
C MET A 37 3.22 -9.66 -6.03
N LYS A 38 2.82 -9.22 -7.23
CA LYS A 38 2.60 -10.13 -8.37
C LYS A 38 3.89 -10.66 -8.97
N MET A 39 4.98 -9.88 -8.92
CA MET A 39 6.28 -10.26 -9.47
C MET A 39 7.08 -11.16 -8.51
N ALA A 40 6.88 -11.00 -7.20
CA ALA A 40 7.67 -11.66 -6.16
C ALA A 40 7.76 -13.19 -6.29
N PRO A 41 6.69 -13.94 -6.65
CA PRO A 41 6.79 -15.39 -6.77
C PRO A 41 7.66 -15.88 -7.94
N ASP A 42 7.84 -15.06 -8.97
CA ASP A 42 8.50 -15.44 -10.23
C ASP A 42 9.94 -14.89 -10.34
N MET A 43 10.45 -14.21 -9.30
CA MET A 43 11.74 -13.53 -9.32
C MET A 43 12.67 -13.98 -8.20
N GLU A 44 13.95 -14.14 -8.53
CA GLU A 44 15.01 -14.26 -7.55
C GLU A 44 15.10 -13.00 -6.68
N LEU A 45 15.51 -13.18 -5.41
CA LEU A 45 15.50 -12.11 -4.42
C LEU A 45 16.30 -10.87 -4.85
N LYS A 46 17.53 -11.07 -5.35
CA LYS A 46 18.42 -9.97 -5.70
C LYS A 46 17.83 -9.03 -6.78
N PRO A 47 17.45 -9.51 -7.98
CA PRO A 47 16.82 -8.65 -8.98
C PRO A 47 15.45 -8.12 -8.52
N PHE A 48 14.72 -8.83 -7.65
CA PHE A 48 13.48 -8.31 -7.08
C PHE A 48 13.71 -7.06 -6.21
N LEU A 49 14.78 -7.05 -5.40
CA LEU A 49 15.15 -5.89 -4.59
C LEU A 49 15.52 -4.66 -5.44
N ASP A 50 16.13 -4.85 -6.61
CA ASP A 50 16.41 -3.76 -7.54
C ASP A 50 15.09 -3.10 -8.03
N VAL A 51 14.07 -3.91 -8.35
CA VAL A 51 12.75 -3.39 -8.73
C VAL A 51 12.07 -2.68 -7.55
N CYS A 52 12.17 -3.23 -6.34
CA CYS A 52 11.67 -2.58 -5.12
C CYS A 52 12.28 -1.19 -4.94
N ALA A 53 13.61 -1.06 -5.08
CA ALA A 53 14.31 0.21 -4.95
C ALA A 53 13.83 1.23 -6.00
N VAL A 54 13.67 0.81 -7.26
CA VAL A 54 13.16 1.68 -8.33
C VAL A 54 11.75 2.18 -8.00
N PHE A 55 10.82 1.28 -7.68
CA PHE A 55 9.44 1.67 -7.39
C PHE A 55 9.32 2.53 -6.13
N GLN A 56 10.12 2.24 -5.11
CA GLN A 56 10.18 3.04 -3.89
C GLN A 56 10.72 4.45 -4.18
N GLY A 57 11.77 4.57 -5.01
CA GLY A 57 12.25 5.87 -5.51
C GLY A 57 11.17 6.63 -6.29
N MET A 58 10.40 5.96 -7.14
CA MET A 58 9.30 6.58 -7.88
C MET A 58 8.16 7.06 -6.97
N CYS A 59 7.90 6.36 -5.86
CA CYS A 59 6.91 6.77 -4.86
C CYS A 59 7.42 7.96 -4.02
N HIS A 60 8.71 7.99 -3.70
CA HIS A 60 9.32 9.08 -2.91
C HIS A 60 9.26 10.44 -3.61
N ASN A 61 9.21 10.43 -4.95
CA ASN A 61 9.10 11.64 -5.76
C ASN A 61 7.64 12.10 -5.95
N GLU A 62 6.64 11.44 -5.36
CA GLU A 62 5.26 11.91 -5.40
C GLU A 62 5.00 12.98 -4.33
N PRO A 63 4.23 14.05 -4.65
CA PRO A 63 3.89 15.08 -3.68
C PRO A 63 3.23 14.54 -2.40
N GLU A 64 2.36 13.54 -2.53
CA GLU A 64 1.67 12.93 -1.38
C GLU A 64 2.62 12.27 -0.39
N HIS A 65 3.79 11.78 -0.86
CA HIS A 65 4.80 11.19 -0.02
C HIS A 65 5.44 12.24 0.88
N LEU A 66 5.81 13.40 0.31
CA LEU A 66 6.38 14.51 1.07
C LEU A 66 5.40 14.97 2.16
N GLU A 67 4.14 15.19 1.81
CA GLU A 67 3.13 15.58 2.80
C GLU A 67 2.94 14.52 3.90
N ALA A 68 2.98 13.23 3.55
CA ALA A 68 2.87 12.14 4.52
C ALA A 68 4.07 12.13 5.49
N VAL A 69 5.28 12.37 4.98
CA VAL A 69 6.51 12.49 5.78
C VAL A 69 6.44 13.69 6.71
N GLU A 70 5.99 14.85 6.22
CA GLU A 70 5.84 16.05 7.05
C GLU A 70 4.83 15.83 8.19
N ARG A 71 3.68 15.22 7.89
CA ARG A 71 2.69 14.83 8.91
C ARG A 71 3.27 13.86 9.94
N LEU A 72 4.07 12.88 9.50
CA LEU A 72 4.75 11.93 10.39
C LEU A 72 5.73 12.67 11.32
N LEU A 73 6.61 13.51 10.76
CA LEU A 73 7.60 14.29 11.51
C LEU A 73 6.94 15.23 12.53
N ALA A 74 5.82 15.87 12.17
CA ALA A 74 5.07 16.72 13.08
C ALA A 74 4.49 15.95 14.27
N ARG A 75 4.03 14.70 14.05
CA ARG A 75 3.55 13.82 15.12
C ARG A 75 4.67 13.34 16.05
N MET A 76 5.88 13.13 15.53
CA MET A 76 7.03 12.66 16.32
C MET A 76 7.65 13.75 17.20
N LYS A 77 7.39 15.03 16.92
CA LYS A 77 7.89 16.17 17.72
C LYS A 77 7.03 16.47 18.97
N ARG A 78 5.94 15.73 19.17
CA ARG A 78 5.03 15.84 20.32
C ARG A 78 5.35 14.82 21.39
#